data_AF-A0A530LQK9-F1
#
_entry.id   AF-A0A530LQK9-F1
#
_cell.length_a   1.000
_cell.length_b   1.000
_cell.length_c   1.000
_cell.angle_alpha   90.00
_cell.angle_beta   90.00
_cell.angle_gamma   90.00
#
_symmetry.space_group_name_H-M   'P 1'
#
loop_
_entity.id
_entity.type
_entity.pdbx_description
1 polymer ?
#
loop_
_entity_poly.entity_id
_entity_poly.type
_entity_poly.pdbx_seq_one_letter_code
_entity_poly.pdbx_strand_id
1 'polypeptide(L)' 'MSKDSYIHKVLPGSPGGPLLFVFHGTGGDEAQLLSLGRDLAPQATIVAPRGDVSEQG' A
#
# COMPACT_ATOMS: atom_id res chain seq x y z
N MET A 1 11.45 1.14 15.00
CA MET A 1 10.49 0.19 14.39
C MET A 1 11.16 -0.42 13.17
N SER A 2 11.18 -1.75 13.03
CA SER A 2 11.77 -2.42 11.86
C SER A 2 10.83 -2.31 10.65
N LYS A 3 11.39 -2.21 9.44
CA LYS A 3 10.60 -2.28 8.19
C LYS A 3 9.92 -3.64 8.01
N ASP A 4 10.45 -4.67 8.66
CA ASP A 4 9.97 -6.05 8.53
C ASP A 4 8.85 -6.38 9.52
N SER A 5 8.36 -5.39 10.27
CA SER A 5 7.30 -5.61 11.28
C SER A 5 5.93 -5.86 10.64
N TYR A 6 5.74 -5.53 9.36
CA TYR A 6 4.47 -5.64 8.65
C TYR A 6 4.65 -6.21 7.25
N ILE A 7 3.73 -7.09 6.83
CA ILE A 7 3.55 -7.45 5.43
C ILE A 7 3.11 -6.18 4.70
N HIS A 8 3.80 -5.85 3.62
CA HIS A 8 3.49 -4.67 2.83
C HIS A 8 3.95 -4.83 1.39
N LYS A 9 3.31 -4.09 0.48
CA LYS A 9 3.77 -3.86 -0.88
C LYS A 9 4.22 -2.41 -1.04
N VAL A 10 5.25 -2.24 -1.85
CA VAL A 10 5.72 -0.93 -2.30
C VAL A 10 5.70 -0.92 -3.82
N LEU A 11 5.06 0.10 -4.39
CA LEU A 11 5.24 0.43 -5.81
C LEU A 11 6.09 1.70 -5.92
N PRO A 12 7.23 1.67 -6.62
CA PRO A 12 8.11 2.82 -6.71
C PRO A 12 7.46 3.98 -7.48
N GLY A 13 7.63 5.19 -6.96
CA GLY A 13 7.26 6.44 -7.62
C GLY A 13 8.47 7.16 -8.22
N SER A 14 8.25 8.42 -8.61
CA SER A 14 9.32 9.29 -9.10
C SER A 14 10.10 9.91 -7.93
N PRO A 15 11.42 10.17 -8.08
CA PRO A 15 12.18 10.95 -7.09
C PRO A 15 11.54 12.31 -6.82
N GLY A 16 11.39 12.67 -5.53
CA GLY A 16 10.70 13.89 -5.12
C GLY A 16 9.18 13.87 -5.29
N GLY A 17 8.61 12.76 -5.77
CA GLY A 17 7.16 12.53 -5.83
C GLY A 17 6.54 12.29 -4.46
N PRO A 18 5.22 12.43 -4.32
CA PRO A 18 4.53 12.21 -3.06
C PRO A 18 4.59 10.75 -2.61
N LEU A 19 4.39 10.53 -1.31
CA LEU A 19 4.18 9.20 -0.74
C LEU A 19 2.67 9.00 -0.53
N LEU A 20 2.11 7.94 -1.10
CA LEU A 20 0.70 7.58 -0.95
C LEU A 20 0.59 6.28 -0.14
N PHE A 21 -0.11 6.33 0.98
CA PHE A 21 -0.52 5.13 1.70
C PHE A 21 -1.91 4.71 1.25
N VAL A 22 -2.07 3.43 0.92
CA VAL A 22 -3.37 2.82 0.63
C VAL A 22 -3.64 1.70 1.62
N PHE A 23 -4.84 1.65 2.16
CA PHE A 23 -5.25 0.66 3.16
C PHE A 23 -6.42 -0.13 2.59
N HIS A 24 -6.27 -1.45 2.57
CA HIS A 24 -7.33 -2.34 2.10
C HIS A 24 -8.56 -2.27 3.00
N GLY A 25 -9.72 -2.60 2.45
CA GLY A 25 -10.92 -2.84 3.23
C GLY A 25 -10.88 -4.18 3.97
N THR A 26 -11.83 -4.38 4.87
CA THR A 26 -12.11 -5.67 5.53
C THR A 26 -12.15 -6.82 4.51
N GLY A 27 -11.45 -7.92 4.81
CA GLY A 27 -11.33 -9.12 3.96
C GLY A 27 -10.43 -8.95 2.71
N GLY A 28 -9.77 -7.81 2.55
CA GLY A 28 -8.78 -7.57 1.51
C GLY A 28 -7.33 -7.79 1.98
N ASP A 29 -6.39 -7.58 1.06
CA ASP A 29 -4.97 -7.64 1.33
C ASP A 29 -4.21 -6.41 0.80
N GLU A 30 -2.89 -6.38 1.00
CA GLU A 30 -2.04 -5.26 0.58
C GLU A 30 -1.95 -5.04 -0.94
N ALA A 31 -2.59 -5.87 -1.77
CA ALA A 31 -2.67 -5.67 -3.21
C ALA A 31 -3.93 -4.90 -3.65
N GLN A 32 -5.00 -4.90 -2.85
CA GLN A 32 -6.36 -4.51 -3.25
C GLN A 32 -6.44 -3.14 -3.94
N LEU A 33 -5.68 -2.15 -3.46
CA LEU A 33 -5.80 -0.75 -3.90
C LEU A 33 -4.56 -0.22 -4.65
N LEU A 34 -3.63 -1.08 -5.04
CA LEU A 34 -2.40 -0.66 -5.70
C LEU A 34 -2.64 -0.01 -7.08
N SER A 35 -3.53 -0.59 -7.89
CA SER A 35 -3.90 -0.04 -9.20
C SER A 35 -4.61 1.29 -9.06
N LEU A 36 -5.63 1.36 -8.19
CA LEU A 36 -6.34 2.61 -7.91
C LEU A 36 -5.41 3.72 -7.41
N GLY A 37 -4.48 3.39 -6.50
CA GLY A 37 -3.48 4.34 -6.03
C GLY A 37 -2.58 4.87 -7.15
N ARG A 38 -2.21 4.02 -8.11
CA ARG A 38 -1.42 4.43 -9.29
C ARG A 38 -2.21 5.34 -10.21
N ASP A 39 -3.48 5.05 -10.44
CA ASP A 39 -4.36 5.86 -11.29
C ASP A 39 -4.60 7.25 -10.70
N LEU A 40 -4.74 7.35 -9.37
CA LEU A 40 -4.96 8.62 -8.67
C LEU A 40 -3.69 9.48 -8.55
N ALA A 41 -2.53 8.85 -8.33
CA ALA A 41 -1.27 9.55 -8.13
C ALA A 41 -0.12 8.90 -8.91
N PRO A 42 -0.02 9.13 -10.23
CA PRO A 42 0.92 8.43 -11.11
C PRO A 42 2.40 8.56 -10.72
N GLN A 43 2.79 9.69 -10.13
CA GLN A 43 4.17 9.93 -9.66
C GLN A 43 4.46 9.47 -8.22
N ALA A 44 3.45 8.99 -7.47
CA ALA A 44 3.63 8.66 -6.07
C ALA A 44 4.40 7.35 -5.88
N THR A 45 5.22 7.29 -4.83
CA THR A 45 5.58 6.00 -4.24
C THR A 45 4.37 5.52 -3.44
N ILE A 46 3.91 4.30 -3.68
CA ILE A 46 2.74 3.74 -3.01
C ILE A 46 3.20 2.72 -1.97
N VAL A 47 2.72 2.86 -0.74
CA VAL A 47 2.94 1.89 0.34
C VAL A 47 1.60 1.34 0.77
N ALA A 48 1.44 0.02 0.66
CA ALA A 48 0.24 -0.70 1.06
C ALA A 48 0.61 -1.70 2.17
N PRO A 49 0.35 -1.39 3.45
CA PRO A 49 0.51 -2.35 4.53
C PRO A 49 -0.70 -3.31 4.61
N ARG A 50 -0.47 -4.54 5.05
CA ARG A 50 -1.51 -5.47 5.49
C ARG A 50 -1.75 -5.26 6.98
N GLY A 51 -3.02 -5.13 7.38
CA GLY A 51 -3.40 -5.08 8.80
C GLY A 51 -3.13 -6.40 9.53
N ASP A 52 -2.97 -6.34 10.84
CA ASP A 52 -2.67 -7.54 11.67
C ASP A 52 -3.90 -8.42 11.94
N VAL A 53 -5.10 -7.94 11.60
CA VAL A 53 -6.36 -8.66 11.78
C VAL A 53 -6.77 -9.26 10.45
N SER A 54 -6.85 -10.60 10.38
CA SER A 54 -7.48 -11.28 9.24
C SER A 54 -8.98 -11.36 9.45
N GLU A 55 -9.72 -10.75 8.54
CA GLU A 55 -11.18 -10.84 8.43
C GLU A 55 -11.54 -11.66 7.17
N GLN A 56 -10.90 -12.83 7.00
CA GLN A 56 -10.92 -13.65 5.78
C GLN A 56 -10.19 -13.01 4.58
N GLY A 57 -9.16 -12.21 4.87
CA GLY A 57 -8.16 -11.69 3.91
C GLY A 57 -6.79 -12.33 4.13
#